data_AF-A0A2Z4PW85-F1
#
_entry.id   AF-A0A2Z4PW85-F1
#
_cell.length_a   1.000
_cell.length_b   1.000
_cell.length_c   1.000
_cell.angle_alpha   90.00
_cell.angle_beta   90.00
_cell.angle_gamma   90.00
#
_symmetry.space_group_name_H-M   'P 1'
#
loop_
_entity.id
_entity.type
_entity.pdbx_description
1 polymer ?
#
loop_
_entity_poly.entity_id
_entity_poly.type
_entity_poly.pdbx_seq_one_letter_code
_entity_poly.pdbx_strand_id
1 'polypeptide(L)' 'MTDTLQEKIVERDFFARPVEEQNDFLHQTWCNHCMEVDLGMKNPKEFETKDRVWIEGDCLKCGHSTITEIVEDDEEE' A
#
# COMPACT_ATOMS: atom_id res chain seq x y z
N MET A 1 -13.09 22.06 -16.91
CA MET A 1 -12.68 20.76 -17.46
C MET A 1 -11.96 20.02 -16.35
N THR A 2 -12.70 19.31 -15.51
CA THR A 2 -12.12 18.39 -14.52
C THR A 2 -12.82 17.08 -14.82
N ASP A 3 -12.27 16.40 -15.81
CA ASP A 3 -12.76 15.10 -16.26
C ASP A 3 -12.69 14.16 -15.08
N THR A 4 -13.87 13.77 -14.62
CA THR A 4 -14.08 12.81 -13.53
C THR A 4 -13.71 11.45 -14.10
N LEU A 5 -12.42 11.18 -14.27
CA LEU A 5 -11.93 9.83 -14.50
C LEU A 5 -12.25 9.07 -13.22
N GLN A 6 -13.38 8.39 -13.23
CA GLN A 6 -13.70 7.31 -12.30
C GLN A 6 -12.69 6.19 -12.59
N GLU A 7 -11.46 6.36 -12.09
CA GLU A 7 -10.54 5.26 -11.93
C GLU A 7 -11.26 4.25 -11.04
N LYS A 8 -11.65 3.12 -11.63
CA LYS A 8 -12.36 2.07 -10.92
C LYS A 8 -11.36 1.44 -9.95
N ILE A 9 -11.38 1.91 -8.70
CA ILE A 9 -10.61 1.31 -7.61
C ILE A 9 -11.20 -0.08 -7.35
N VAL A 10 -10.35 -1.10 -7.45
CA VAL A 10 -10.68 -2.49 -7.15
C VAL A 10 -9.97 -2.87 -5.86
N GLU A 11 -10.74 -3.39 -4.90
CA GLU A 11 -10.19 -4.00 -3.69
C GLU A 11 -9.53 -5.34 -4.05
N ARG A 12 -8.26 -5.51 -3.68
CA ARG A 12 -7.49 -6.75 -3.84
C ARG A 12 -7.35 -7.47 -2.50
N ASP A 13 -7.12 -8.77 -2.58
CA ASP A 13 -6.81 -9.56 -1.39
C ASP A 13 -5.31 -9.46 -1.07
N PHE A 14 -4.97 -8.65 -0.08
CA PHE A 14 -3.60 -8.51 0.43
C PHE A 14 -3.02 -9.87 0.87
N PHE A 15 -3.85 -10.78 1.41
CA PHE A 15 -3.38 -12.08 1.91
C PHE A 15 -3.12 -13.10 0.79
N ALA A 16 -3.44 -12.76 -0.46
CA ALA A 16 -3.08 -13.57 -1.62
C ALA A 16 -1.59 -13.42 -2.00
N ARG A 17 -0.90 -12.39 -1.48
CA ARG A 17 0.56 -12.19 -1.69
C ARG A 17 1.39 -13.27 -0.99
N PRO A 18 2.65 -13.50 -1.42
CA PRO A 18 3.59 -14.31 -0.67
C PRO A 18 3.75 -13.84 0.78
N VAL A 19 3.94 -14.78 1.70
CA VAL A 19 4.07 -14.48 3.14
C VAL A 19 5.24 -13.54 3.43
N GLU A 20 6.32 -13.63 2.65
CA GLU A 20 7.47 -12.74 2.77
C GLU A 20 7.09 -11.29 2.43
N GLU A 21 6.45 -11.05 1.28
CA GLU A 21 5.94 -9.72 0.91
C GLU A 21 4.94 -9.18 1.93
N GLN A 22 4.02 -10.02 2.42
CA GLN A 22 3.08 -9.60 3.46
C GLN A 22 3.83 -9.11 4.70
N ASN A 23 4.86 -9.85 5.15
CA ASN A 23 5.67 -9.44 6.29
C ASN A 23 6.41 -8.13 6.02
N ASP A 24 6.95 -7.95 4.82
CA ASP A 24 7.65 -6.73 4.45
C ASP A 24 6.71 -5.52 4.51
N PHE A 25 5.52 -5.59 3.92
CA PHE A 25 4.56 -4.49 4.02
C PHE A 25 4.09 -4.24 5.45
N LEU A 26 3.91 -5.30 6.25
CA LEU A 26 3.45 -5.21 7.63
C LEU A 26 4.50 -4.68 8.62
N HIS A 27 5.80 -4.76 8.30
CA HIS A 27 6.88 -4.35 9.19
C HIS A 27 7.70 -3.18 8.63
N GLN A 28 8.02 -3.19 7.35
CA GLN A 28 8.87 -2.19 6.67
C GLN A 28 8.05 -1.00 6.13
N THR A 29 7.10 -0.51 6.94
CA THR A 29 6.26 0.63 6.55
C THR A 29 6.92 1.96 6.94
N TRP A 30 6.97 2.90 5.99
CA TRP A 30 7.26 4.32 6.28
C TRP A 30 6.01 5.06 6.75
N CYS A 31 6.11 5.79 7.86
CA CYS A 31 5.02 6.66 8.31
C CYS A 31 5.40 8.13 8.18
N ASN A 32 4.66 8.90 7.36
CA ASN A 32 4.87 10.35 7.21
C ASN A 32 4.65 11.14 8.49
N HIS A 33 3.83 10.65 9.42
CA HIS A 33 3.60 11.33 10.70
C HIS A 33 4.75 11.10 11.69
N CYS A 34 5.29 9.88 11.74
CA CYS A 34 6.44 9.58 12.60
C CYS A 34 7.79 9.96 11.95
N MET A 35 7.82 10.11 10.62
CA MET A 35 9.02 10.32 9.80
C MET A 35 10.09 9.25 10.02
N GLU A 36 9.65 7.99 10.16
CA GLU A 36 10.51 6.83 10.41
C GLU A 36 10.09 5.66 9.51
N VAL A 37 11.06 4.81 9.17
CA VAL A 37 10.90 3.53 8.47
C VAL A 37 10.75 2.40 9.50
N ASP A 38 10.33 1.22 9.05
CA ASP A 38 10.24 -0.01 9.86
C ASP A 38 9.28 0.07 11.07
N LEU A 39 8.24 0.89 10.95
CA LEU A 39 7.24 1.02 12.02
C LEU A 39 6.14 -0.04 11.94
N GLY A 40 5.95 -0.58 10.75
CA GLY A 40 4.89 -1.52 10.42
C GLY A 40 3.49 -0.91 10.36
N MET A 41 2.58 -1.68 9.78
CA MET A 41 1.17 -1.33 9.61
C MET A 41 0.23 -2.42 10.14
N LYS A 42 -0.98 -2.02 10.53
CA LYS A 42 -2.10 -2.91 10.83
C LYS A 42 -3.26 -2.63 9.87
N ASN A 43 -4.18 -3.57 9.79
CA ASN A 43 -5.36 -3.49 8.93
C ASN A 43 -5.00 -3.23 7.44
N PRO A 44 -4.06 -3.99 6.84
CA PRO A 44 -3.68 -3.76 5.46
C PRO A 44 -4.88 -4.00 4.52
N LYS A 45 -5.07 -3.07 3.58
CA LYS A 45 -6.06 -3.15 2.51
C LYS A 45 -5.37 -2.80 1.22
N GLU A 46 -5.36 -3.76 0.30
CA GLU A 46 -4.76 -3.57 -1.01
C GLU A 46 -5.81 -3.08 -2.01
N PHE A 47 -5.41 -2.13 -2.83
CA PHE A 47 -6.23 -1.53 -3.87
C PHE A 47 -5.44 -1.43 -5.16
N GLU A 48 -6.17 -1.49 -6.26
CA GLU A 48 -5.62 -1.36 -7.60
C GLU A 48 -6.53 -0.46 -8.44
N THR A 49 -5.89 0.37 -9.25
CA THR A 49 -6.51 1.04 -10.39
C THR A 49 -5.81 0.61 -11.66
N LYS A 50 -6.28 1.13 -12.80
CA LYS A 50 -5.66 0.86 -14.10
C LYS A 50 -4.17 1.25 -14.14
N ASP A 51 -3.76 2.25 -13.35
CA ASP A 51 -2.46 2.89 -13.47
C ASP A 51 -1.54 2.65 -12.25
N ARG A 52 -2.05 2.08 -11.15
CA ARG A 52 -1.24 1.82 -9.94
C ARG A 52 -1.87 0.81 -8.99
N VAL A 53 -1.04 0.21 -8.15
CA VAL A 53 -1.43 -0.64 -7.01
C VAL A 53 -0.88 -0.04 -5.72
N TRP A 54 -1.67 -0.04 -4.65
CA TRP A 54 -1.21 0.46 -3.36
C TRP A 54 -1.87 -0.29 -2.20
N ILE A 55 -1.22 -0.22 -1.04
CA ILE A 55 -1.72 -0.76 0.23
C ILE A 55 -1.97 0.41 1.18
N GLU A 56 -3.16 0.45 1.75
CA GLU A 56 -3.51 1.34 2.85
C GLU A 56 -3.56 0.55 4.16
N GLY A 57 -3.02 1.13 5.23
CA GLY A 57 -3.11 0.56 6.57
C GLY A 57 -2.91 1.65 7.63
N ASP A 58 -2.91 1.26 8.90
CA ASP A 58 -2.62 2.17 10.00
C ASP A 58 -1.23 1.89 10.58
N CYS A 59 -0.41 2.92 10.80
CA CYS A 59 0.88 2.77 11.46
C CYS A 59 0.73 2.13 12.86
N LEU A 60 1.55 1.13 13.18
CA LEU A 60 1.51 0.48 14.50
C LEU A 60 1.94 1.42 15.64
N LYS A 61 2.84 2.38 15.36
CA LYS A 61 3.38 3.32 16.36
C LYS A 61 2.40 4.44 16.72
N CYS A 62 1.86 5.15 15.73
CA CYS A 62 0.99 6.32 15.95
C CYS A 62 -0.48 6.10 15.63
N GLY A 63 -0.84 5.01 14.93
CA GLY A 63 -2.21 4.74 14.49
C GLY A 63 -2.69 5.61 13.33
N HIS A 64 -1.82 6.43 12.73
CA HIS A 64 -2.17 7.25 11.57
C HIS A 64 -2.16 6.41 10.29
N SER A 65 -3.01 6.77 9.32
CA SER A 65 -3.08 6.10 8.03
C SER A 65 -1.75 6.21 7.28
N THR A 66 -1.26 5.09 6.78
CA THR A 66 -0.07 4.95 5.95
C THR A 66 -0.47 4.32 4.62
N ILE A 67 0.04 4.88 3.53
CA ILE A 67 -0.19 4.39 2.18
C ILE A 67 1.17 4.00 1.60
N THR A 68 1.28 2.76 1.14
CA THR A 68 2.45 2.22 0.45
C THR A 68 2.05 1.95 -0.99
N GLU A 69 2.63 2.68 -1.94
CA GLU A 69 2.46 2.40 -3.36
C GLU A 69 3.37 1.23 -3.75
N ILE A 70 2.81 0.24 -4.43
CA ILE A 70 3.55 -0.91 -4.93
C ILE A 70 3.95 -0.57 -6.36
N VAL A 71 5.24 -0.38 -6.55
CA VAL A 71 5.83 -0.23 -7.87
C VAL A 71 6.34 -1.62 -8.24
N GLU A 72 5.60 -2.31 -9.11
CA GLU A 72 6.17 -3.46 -9.81
C GLU A 72 7.15 -2.86 -10.82
N ASP A 73 8.45 -3.19 -10.70
CA ASP A 73 9.38 -2.91 -11.78
C ASP A 73 8.85 -3.71 -12.98
N ASP A 74 8.18 -3.03 -13.91
CA ASP A 74 7.88 -3.56 -15.23
C ASP A 74 9.24 -3.84 -15.92
N GLU A 75 9.88 -4.96 -15.57
CA GLU A 75 10.93 -5.56 -16.37
C GLU A 75 10.28 -6.13 -17.64
N GLU A 76 9.90 -5.25 -18.58
CA GLU A 76 9.71 -5.61 -19.98
C GLU A 76 10.52 -4.64 -20.89
N GLU A 77 11.76 -5.09 -21.15
CA GLU A 77 12.68 -4.84 -22.29
C GLU A 77 13.25 -3.43 -22.60
#